data_AF-A0A966D7C9-F1
#
_entry.id   AF-A0A966D7C9-F1
#
_cell.length_a   1.000
_cell.length_b   1.000
_cell.length_c   1.000
_cell.angle_alpha   90.00
_cell.angle_beta   90.00
_cell.angle_gamma   90.00
#
_symmetry.space_group_name_H-M   'P 1'
#
loop_
_entity.id
_entity.type
_entity.pdbx_description
1 polymer ?
#
loop_
_entity_poly.entity_id
_entity_poly.type
_entity_poly.pdbx_seq_one_letter_code
_entity_poly.pdbx_strand_id
1 'polypeptide(L)'
;MNNINLELKEFILNSNLNNNQKNLWNNLIDSIKEEKEIATILETIKEDPGTLIFLTNNLEEKTEAIKNNDSKSWNNTVEKEKNFIIEKDN
;
A
#
# COMPACT_ATOMS: atom_id res chain seq x y z
N MET A 1 19.33 -7.01 1.30
CA MET A 1 18.08 -6.23 1.40
C MET A 1 18.43 -4.81 1.05
N ASN A 2 17.73 -4.19 0.09
CA ASN A 2 18.04 -2.83 -0.32
C ASN A 2 17.68 -1.83 0.80
N ASN A 3 18.40 -0.72 0.88
CA ASN A 3 18.25 0.31 1.93
C ASN A 3 16.83 0.90 1.94
N ILE A 4 16.23 1.13 0.77
CA ILE A 4 14.87 1.68 0.66
C ILE A 4 13.79 0.71 1.15
N ASN A 5 13.98 -0.60 0.96
CA ASN A 5 13.05 -1.62 1.47
C ASN A 5 13.09 -1.66 3.00
N LEU A 6 14.28 -1.52 3.60
CA LEU A 6 14.44 -1.44 5.05
C LEU A 6 13.75 -0.19 5.59
N GLU A 7 13.96 0.95 4.95
CA GLU A 7 13.36 2.22 5.37
C GLU A 7 11.82 2.15 5.35
N LEU A 8 11.22 1.63 4.28
CA LEU A 8 9.76 1.46 4.23
C LEU A 8 9.27 0.46 5.29
N LYS A 9 9.99 -0.66 5.49
CA LYS A 9 9.63 -1.65 6.54
C LYS A 9 9.68 -1.05 7.93
N GLU A 10 10.69 -0.24 8.23
CA GLU A 10 10.82 0.46 9.51
C GLU A 10 9.72 1.51 9.69
N PHE A 11 9.39 2.25 8.63
CA PHE A 11 8.27 3.20 8.65
C PHE A 11 6.95 2.49 9.00
N ILE A 12 6.65 1.39 8.30
CA ILE A 12 5.46 0.58 8.56
C ILE A 12 5.48 0.01 9.98
N LEU A 13 6.62 -0.50 10.45
CA LEU A 13 6.75 -1.09 11.78
C LEU A 13 6.42 -0.08 12.89
N ASN A 14 6.85 1.17 12.72
CA ASN A 14 6.65 2.26 13.68
C ASN A 14 5.28 2.95 13.56
N SER A 15 4.45 2.56 12.58
CA SER A 15 3.11 3.11 12.40
C SER A 15 2.06 2.50 13.37
N ASN A 16 0.89 3.13 13.41
CA ASN A 16 -0.28 2.69 14.18
C ASN A 16 -1.03 1.50 13.54
N LEU A 17 -0.51 0.92 12.46
CA LEU A 17 -1.12 -0.25 11.83
C LEU A 17 -1.11 -1.46 12.77
N ASN A 18 -2.12 -2.31 12.65
CA ASN A 18 -2.17 -3.56 13.41
C ASN A 18 -1.18 -4.60 12.83
N ASN A 19 -0.96 -5.70 13.56
CA ASN A 19 0.01 -6.72 13.15
C ASN A 19 -0.32 -7.38 11.80
N ASN A 20 -1.60 -7.56 11.48
CA ASN A 20 -2.02 -8.15 10.20
C ASN A 20 -1.68 -7.21 9.04
N GLN A 21 -1.96 -5.92 9.22
CA GLN A 21 -1.63 -4.87 8.25
C GLN A 21 -0.12 -4.77 8.03
N LYS A 22 0.68 -4.78 9.11
CA LYS A 22 2.15 -4.79 9.04
C LYS A 22 2.69 -6.01 8.29
N ASN A 23 2.12 -7.19 8.55
CA ASN A 23 2.49 -8.41 7.83
C ASN A 23 2.12 -8.34 6.34
N LEU A 24 0.96 -7.77 6.02
CA LEU A 24 0.53 -7.59 4.64
C LEU A 24 1.49 -6.67 3.86
N TRP A 25 1.89 -5.56 4.47
CA TRP A 25 2.92 -4.67 3.93
C TRP A 25 4.27 -5.36 3.76
N ASN A 26 4.72 -6.13 4.75
CA ASN A 26 5.98 -6.87 4.64
C ASN A 26 5.97 -7.82 3.44
N ASN A 27 4.87 -8.57 3.25
CA ASN A 27 4.71 -9.46 2.11
C ASN A 27 4.72 -8.70 0.77
N LEU A 28 4.03 -7.55 0.71
CA LEU A 28 4.04 -6.70 -0.48
C LEU A 28 5.45 -6.21 -0.81
N ILE A 29 6.16 -5.65 0.18
CA ILE A 29 7.52 -5.13 0.02
C ILE A 29 8.49 -6.20 -0.45
N ASP A 30 8.36 -7.44 0.06
CA ASP A 30 9.20 -8.57 -0.36
C ASP A 30 8.85 -9.10 -1.76
N SER A 31 7.65 -8.80 -2.27
CA SER A 31 7.20 -9.19 -3.61
C SER A 31 7.59 -8.20 -4.73
N ILE A 32 7.80 -6.94 -4.36
CA ILE A 32 8.18 -5.87 -5.30
C ILE A 32 9.65 -6.03 -5.69
N LYS A 33 9.90 -6.15 -7.00
CA LYS A 33 11.26 -6.34 -7.54
C LYS A 33 11.97 -5.03 -7.86
N GLU A 34 11.19 -3.99 -8.17
CA GLU A 34 11.73 -2.73 -8.64
C GLU A 34 11.84 -1.73 -7.48
N GLU A 35 13.07 -1.31 -7.17
CA GLU A 35 13.34 -0.39 -6.07
C GLU A 35 12.63 0.96 -6.22
N LYS A 36 12.42 1.40 -7.48
CA LYS A 36 11.70 2.63 -7.79
C LYS A 36 10.25 2.60 -7.29
N GLU A 37 9.60 1.43 -7.32
CA GLU A 37 8.23 1.27 -6.86
C GLU A 37 8.14 1.43 -5.34
N ILE A 38 9.12 0.85 -4.61
CA ILE A 38 9.24 1.03 -3.16
C ILE A 38 9.52 2.50 -2.81
N ALA A 39 10.41 3.16 -3.56
CA ALA A 39 10.72 4.58 -3.36
C ALA A 39 9.47 5.45 -3.55
N THR A 40 8.72 5.26 -4.63
CA THR A 40 7.48 6.01 -4.88
C THR A 40 6.45 5.80 -3.78
N ILE A 41 6.28 4.57 -3.29
CA ILE A 41 5.37 4.28 -2.17
C ILE A 41 5.82 5.04 -0.91
N LEU A 42 7.11 4.98 -0.58
CA LEU A 42 7.65 5.65 0.60
C LEU A 42 7.51 7.16 0.53
N GLU A 43 7.83 7.77 -0.62
CA GLU A 43 7.67 9.21 -0.86
C GLU A 43 6.22 9.64 -0.69
N THR A 44 5.29 8.92 -1.35
CA THR A 44 3.85 9.19 -1.27
C THR A 44 3.33 9.16 0.18
N ILE A 45 3.80 8.20 0.98
CA ILE A 45 3.41 8.08 2.39
C ILE A 45 4.03 9.19 3.25
N LYS A 46 5.26 9.60 2.95
CA LYS A 46 5.94 10.69 3.68
C LYS A 46 5.32 12.06 3.40
N GLU A 47 4.87 12.30 2.17
CA GLU A 47 4.21 13.54 1.78
C GLU A 47 2.87 13.73 2.52
N ASP A 48 2.12 12.65 2.69
CA ASP A 48 0.85 12.67 3.43
C ASP A 48 0.66 11.36 4.22
N PRO A 49 0.84 11.38 5.55
CA PRO A 49 0.64 10.22 6.42
C PRO A 49 -0.76 9.60 6.33
N GLY A 50 -1.78 10.36 5.92
CA GLY A 50 -3.14 9.85 5.66
C GLY A 50 -3.16 8.81 4.52
N THR A 51 -2.23 8.92 3.59
CA THR A 51 -2.05 7.98 2.48
C THR A 51 -1.71 6.58 2.97
N LEU A 52 -1.03 6.44 4.11
CA LEU A 52 -0.71 5.12 4.67
C LEU A 52 -2.00 4.33 4.94
N ILE A 53 -2.99 4.95 5.57
CA ILE A 53 -4.26 4.30 5.91
C ILE A 53 -5.01 3.94 4.63
N PHE A 54 -5.08 4.87 3.68
CA PHE A 54 -5.72 4.63 2.39
C PHE A 54 -5.10 3.44 1.65
N LEU A 55 -3.77 3.44 1.48
CA LEU A 55 -3.05 2.37 0.80
C LEU A 55 -3.17 1.04 1.54
N THR A 56 -3.19 1.06 2.87
CA THR A 56 -3.38 -0.16 3.67
C THR A 56 -4.75 -0.77 3.44
N ASN A 57 -5.81 0.04 3.52
CA ASN A 57 -7.18 -0.43 3.26
C ASN A 57 -7.31 -0.97 1.83
N ASN A 58 -6.69 -0.28 0.86
CA ASN A 58 -6.68 -0.73 -0.52
C ASN A 58 -6.01 -2.10 -0.69
N LEU A 59 -4.85 -2.28 -0.04
CA LEU A 59 -4.11 -3.54 -0.06
C LEU A 59 -4.91 -4.69 0.57
N GLU A 60 -5.63 -4.43 1.67
CA GLU A 60 -6.53 -5.40 2.31
C GLU A 60 -7.69 -5.78 1.37
N GLU A 61 -8.36 -4.79 0.77
CA GLU A 61 -9.48 -5.01 -0.17
C GLU A 61 -9.03 -5.83 -1.40
N LYS A 62 -7.88 -5.49 -2.00
CA LYS A 62 -7.31 -6.24 -3.15
C LYS A 62 -6.95 -7.67 -2.78
N THR A 63 -6.37 -7.87 -1.61
CA THR A 63 -5.98 -9.21 -1.13
C THR A 63 -7.22 -10.10 -0.94
N GLU A 64 -8.29 -9.55 -0.35
CA GLU A 64 -9.53 -10.30 -0.16
C GLU A 64 -10.27 -10.55 -1.49
N ALA A 65 -10.26 -9.58 -2.42
CA ALA A 65 -10.83 -9.74 -3.76
C ALA A 65 -10.12 -10.86 -4.55
N ILE A 66 -8.78 -10.91 -4.50
CA ILE A 66 -7.99 -11.99 -5.12
C ILE A 66 -8.35 -13.34 -4.48
N LYS A 67 -8.34 -13.41 -3.16
CA LYS A 67 -8.62 -14.65 -2.40
C LYS A 67 -10.00 -15.23 -2.72
N ASN A 68 -11.00 -14.36 -2.93
CA ASN A 68 -12.37 -14.76 -3.24
C ASN A 68 -12.67 -14.85 -4.75
N ASN A 69 -11.68 -14.58 -5.61
CA ASN A 69 -11.86 -14.45 -7.06
C ASN A 69 -13.00 -13.47 -7.44
N ASP A 70 -13.13 -12.38 -6.66
CA ASP A 70 -14.18 -11.38 -6.79
C ASP A 70 -13.70 -10.20 -7.65
N SER A 71 -13.93 -10.32 -8.96
CA SER A 71 -13.57 -9.29 -9.94
C SER A 71 -14.33 -7.97 -9.75
N LYS A 72 -15.53 -8.00 -9.15
CA LYS A 72 -16.30 -6.78 -8.88
C LYS A 72 -15.65 -5.98 -7.76
N SER A 73 -15.30 -6.65 -6.66
CA SER A 73 -14.59 -6.01 -5.55
C SER A 73 -13.24 -5.46 -5.99
N TRP A 74 -12.49 -6.23 -6.80
CA TRP A 74 -11.24 -5.76 -7.41
C TRP A 74 -11.42 -4.45 -8.18
N ASN A 75 -12.39 -4.41 -9.11
CA ASN A 75 -12.62 -3.23 -9.94
C ASN A 75 -13.05 -2.02 -9.11
N ASN A 76 -13.92 -2.20 -8.12
CA ASN A 76 -14.32 -1.13 -7.21
C ASN A 76 -13.12 -0.55 -6.46
N THR A 77 -12.20 -1.41 -5.99
CA THR A 77 -10.99 -0.96 -5.29
C THR A 77 -10.05 -0.19 -6.22
N VAL A 78 -9.89 -0.62 -7.46
CA VAL A 78 -9.11 0.11 -8.49
C VAL A 78 -9.74 1.47 -8.82
N GLU A 79 -11.07 1.56 -8.86
CA GLU A 79 -11.76 2.84 -9.08
C GLU A 79 -11.54 3.82 -7.91
N LYS A 80 -11.57 3.34 -6.66
CA LYS A 80 -11.23 4.16 -5.48
C LYS A 80 -9.81 4.75 -5.58
N GLU A 81 -8.83 3.98 -6.07
CA GLU A 81 -7.46 4.47 -6.26
C GLU A 81 -7.40 5.63 -7.26
N LYS A 82 -8.09 5.47 -8.40
CA LYS A 82 -8.12 6.51 -9.43
C LYS A 82 -8.69 7.82 -8.88
N ASN A 83 -9.77 7.73 -8.11
CA ASN A 83 -10.40 8.91 -7.52
C ASN A 83 -9.51 9.57 -6.47
N PHE A 84 -8.81 8.78 -5.64
CA PHE A 84 -7.87 9.32 -4.65
C PHE A 84 -6.71 10.10 -5.30
N ILE A 85 -6.21 9.63 -6.44
CA ILE A 85 -5.16 10.33 -7.21
C ILE A 85 -5.71 11.66 -7.78
N ILE A 86 -6.90 11.62 -8.39
CA ILE A 86 -7.54 12.81 -8.97
C ILE A 86 -7.83 13.88 -7.90
N GLU A 87 -8.25 13.49 -6.70
CA GLU A 87 -8.48 14.43 -5.60
C GLU A 87 -7.19 15.07 -5.07
N LYS A 88 -6.03 14.42 -5.22
CA LYS A 88 -4.73 15.00 -4.84
C LYS A 88 -4.16 15.97 -5.87
N ASP A 89 -4.59 15.88 -7.12
CA ASP A 89 -4.14 16.74 -8.23
C ASP A 89 -4.98 18.03 -8.41
N ASN A 90 -6.07 18.20 -7.64
CA ASN A 90 -6.95 19.38 -7.66
C ASN A 90 -6.75 20.28 -6.44
#